data_AF-A0A7J4V256-F1
#
_entry.id   AF-A0A7J4V256-F1
#
_cell.length_a   1.000
_cell.length_b   1.000
_cell.length_c   1.000
_cell.angle_alpha   90.00
_cell.angle_beta   90.00
_cell.angle_gamma   90.00
#
_symmetry.space_group_name_H-M   'P 1'
#
loop_
_entity.id
_entity.type
_entity.pdbx_description
1 polymer ?
#
loop_
_entity_poly.entity_id
_entity_poly.type
_entity_poly.pdbx_seq_one_letter_code
_entity_poly.pdbx_strand_id
1 'polypeptide(L)'
;MKKRILQLLTEKGILVDPEAAEALSRLKDPMACVDRILKDAENQPLILSREDVDGYAECVTQQPAPNQESAPRPAPERPAVNKTAPPSIRIIKDITGNSTCVGDIQDFTKLFNDRYTSIKRILAKRRELAGIIPISKAKKVRREVKLVGILNETRTTKNG
;
A
#
# COMPACT_ATOMS: atom_id res chain seq x y z
N MET A 1 -23.46 -11.57 -12.05
CA MET A 1 -23.20 -11.23 -10.64
C MET A 1 -21.77 -10.71 -10.41
N LYS A 2 -20.72 -11.39 -10.89
CA LYS A 2 -19.30 -10.95 -10.79
C LYS A 2 -19.05 -9.47 -11.14
N LYS A 3 -19.63 -8.97 -12.25
CA LYS A 3 -19.46 -7.56 -12.69
C LYS A 3 -20.00 -6.52 -11.70
N ARG A 4 -21.11 -6.81 -11.02
CA ARG A 4 -21.75 -5.87 -10.06
C ARG A 4 -20.92 -5.72 -8.79
N ILE A 5 -20.30 -6.81 -8.33
CA ILE A 5 -19.43 -6.83 -7.15
C ILE A 5 -18.14 -6.06 -7.42
N LEU A 6 -17.51 -6.33 -8.57
CA LEU A 6 -16.30 -5.62 -8.98
C LEU A 6 -16.55 -4.12 -9.14
N GLN A 7 -17.70 -3.73 -9.71
CA GLN A 7 -18.08 -2.33 -9.84
C GLN A 7 -18.23 -1.65 -8.47
N LEU A 8 -18.89 -2.30 -7.51
CA LEU A 8 -19.11 -1.76 -6.16
C LEU A 8 -17.79 -1.60 -5.39
N LEU A 9 -16.88 -2.58 -5.47
CA LEU A 9 -15.55 -2.50 -4.89
C LEU A 9 -14.72 -1.37 -5.53
N THR A 10 -14.80 -1.22 -6.86
CA THR A 10 -14.10 -0.16 -7.60
C THR A 10 -14.64 1.24 -7.25
N GLU A 11 -15.96 1.39 -7.12
CA GLU A 11 -16.61 2.65 -6.68
C GLU A 11 -16.21 3.05 -5.26
N LYS A 12 -15.88 2.08 -4.42
CA LYS A 12 -15.37 2.28 -3.06
C LYS A 12 -13.84 2.36 -2.98
N GLY A 13 -13.15 2.40 -4.12
CA GLY A 13 -11.71 2.60 -4.21
C GLY A 13 -10.86 1.36 -3.94
N ILE A 14 -11.45 0.16 -3.92
CA ILE A 14 -10.75 -1.11 -3.72
C ILE A 14 -10.43 -1.72 -5.09
N LEU A 15 -9.14 -1.98 -5.33
CA LEU A 15 -8.68 -2.70 -6.51
C LEU A 15 -8.71 -4.20 -6.24
N VAL A 16 -9.29 -5.00 -7.13
CA VAL A 16 -9.45 -6.45 -6.92
C VAL A 16 -8.48 -7.19 -7.83
N ASP A 17 -7.65 -8.05 -7.25
CA ASP A 17 -6.77 -8.93 -8.01
C ASP A 17 -7.58 -10.02 -8.76
N PRO A 18 -7.20 -10.44 -9.99
CA PRO A 18 -7.84 -11.53 -10.70
C PRO A 18 -8.06 -12.80 -9.86
N GLU A 19 -7.10 -13.18 -9.00
CA GLU A 19 -7.23 -14.36 -8.14
C GLU A 19 -8.29 -14.15 -7.04
N ALA A 20 -8.32 -12.96 -6.45
CA ALA A 20 -9.35 -12.57 -5.48
C ALA A 20 -10.75 -12.54 -6.10
N ALA A 21 -10.86 -12.05 -7.34
CA ALA A 21 -12.12 -12.03 -8.08
C ALA A 21 -12.64 -13.45 -8.39
N GLU A 22 -11.74 -14.41 -8.60
CA GLU A 22 -12.10 -15.82 -8.71
C GLU A 22 -12.49 -16.43 -7.37
N ALA A 23 -11.73 -16.15 -6.30
CA ALA A 23 -12.04 -16.62 -4.95
C ALA A 23 -13.43 -16.16 -4.50
N LEU A 24 -13.75 -14.87 -4.68
CA LEU A 24 -15.08 -14.31 -4.41
C LEU A 24 -16.18 -15.03 -5.21
N SER A 25 -15.91 -15.43 -6.45
CA SER A 25 -16.90 -16.10 -7.29
C SER A 25 -17.14 -17.57 -6.90
N ARG A 26 -16.21 -18.19 -6.16
CA ARG A 26 -16.32 -19.58 -5.66
C ARG A 26 -17.01 -19.67 -4.30
N LEU A 27 -17.12 -18.54 -3.58
CA LEU A 27 -17.82 -18.48 -2.29
C LEU A 27 -19.35 -18.59 -2.47
N LYS A 28 -20.02 -19.17 -1.47
CA LYS A 28 -21.48 -19.35 -1.47
C LYS A 28 -22.24 -18.02 -1.39
N ASP A 29 -21.72 -17.02 -0.67
CA ASP A 29 -22.33 -15.70 -0.49
C ASP A 29 -21.33 -14.54 -0.69
N PRO A 30 -21.08 -14.11 -1.93
CA PRO A 30 -20.03 -13.15 -2.24
C PRO A 30 -20.36 -11.70 -1.83
N MET A 31 -21.65 -11.34 -1.74
CA MET A 31 -22.08 -10.00 -1.30
C MET A 31 -21.86 -9.77 0.19
N ALA A 32 -22.09 -10.80 1.02
CA ALA A 32 -21.92 -10.69 2.47
C ALA A 32 -20.44 -10.49 2.85
N CYS A 33 -19.52 -11.09 2.11
CA CYS A 33 -18.08 -10.88 2.27
C CYS A 33 -17.68 -9.44 1.90
N VAL A 34 -18.17 -8.95 0.77
CA VAL A 34 -17.89 -7.59 0.29
C VAL A 34 -18.44 -6.52 1.23
N ASP A 35 -19.66 -6.70 1.75
CA ASP A 35 -20.24 -5.76 2.71
C ASP A 35 -19.46 -5.72 4.04
N ARG A 36 -18.78 -6.80 4.42
CA ARG A 36 -17.89 -6.84 5.60
C ARG A 36 -16.58 -6.12 5.34
N ILE A 37 -15.94 -6.39 4.18
CA ILE A 37 -14.73 -5.69 3.74
C ILE A 37 -14.96 -4.17 3.68
N LEU A 38 -16.15 -3.74 3.25
CA LEU A 38 -16.52 -2.33 3.18
C LEU A 38 -16.91 -1.70 4.51
N LYS A 39 -17.28 -2.49 5.52
CA LYS A 39 -17.61 -2.01 6.88
C LYS A 39 -16.39 -1.92 7.78
N ASP A 40 -15.35 -2.68 7.49
CA ASP A 40 -14.07 -2.63 8.18
C ASP A 40 -13.25 -1.43 7.70
N ALA A 41 -13.61 -0.24 8.18
CA ALA A 41 -12.97 1.02 7.81
C ALA A 41 -11.54 1.16 8.35
N GLU A 42 -11.16 0.38 9.36
CA GLU A 42 -9.82 0.43 9.97
C GLU A 42 -8.81 -0.42 9.20
N ASN A 43 -9.26 -1.50 8.55
CA ASN A 43 -8.39 -2.44 7.86
C ASN A 43 -8.69 -2.60 6.36
N GLN A 44 -9.42 -1.64 5.76
CA GLN A 44 -9.83 -1.69 4.36
C GLN A 44 -8.60 -1.74 3.43
N PRO A 45 -8.38 -2.85 2.69
CA PRO A 45 -7.22 -2.96 1.82
C PRO A 45 -7.45 -2.16 0.52
N LEU A 46 -6.43 -1.42 0.10
CA LEU A 46 -6.43 -0.74 -1.21
C LEU A 46 -6.44 -1.76 -2.38
N ILE A 47 -5.81 -2.92 -2.16
CA ILE A 47 -5.76 -4.03 -3.11
C ILE A 47 -6.29 -5.28 -2.39
N LEU A 48 -7.41 -5.82 -2.85
CA LEU A 48 -7.99 -7.05 -2.36
C LEU A 48 -7.28 -8.24 -3.00
N SER A 49 -6.44 -8.92 -2.22
CA SER A 49 -5.74 -10.15 -2.57
C SER A 49 -6.57 -11.39 -2.22
N ARG A 50 -6.12 -12.57 -2.65
CA ARG A 50 -6.79 -13.83 -2.34
C ARG A 50 -6.76 -14.12 -0.83
N GLU A 51 -5.65 -13.80 -0.20
CA GLU A 51 -5.42 -13.98 1.24
C GLU A 51 -6.38 -13.13 2.07
N ASP A 52 -6.67 -11.90 1.61
CA ASP A 52 -7.66 -11.04 2.26
C ASP A 52 -9.06 -11.66 2.15
N VAL A 53 -9.44 -12.11 0.94
CA VAL A 53 -10.75 -12.76 0.73
C VAL A 53 -10.89 -14.01 1.59
N ASP A 54 -9.84 -14.81 1.71
CA ASP A 54 -9.83 -16.02 2.53
C ASP A 54 -9.91 -15.68 4.03
N GLY A 55 -9.20 -14.64 4.51
CA GLY A 55 -9.31 -14.16 5.90
C GLY A 55 -10.69 -13.62 6.27
N TYR A 56 -11.34 -12.88 5.35
CA TYR A 56 -12.71 -12.42 5.52
C TYR A 56 -13.75 -13.54 5.32
N ALA A 57 -13.42 -14.60 4.57
CA ALA A 57 -14.26 -15.78 4.36
C ALA A 57 -14.19 -16.78 5.52
N GLU A 58 -13.03 -16.97 6.16
CA GLU A 58 -12.90 -17.79 7.38
C GLU A 58 -13.65 -17.16 8.58
N CYS A 59 -13.87 -15.85 8.55
CA CYS A 59 -14.79 -15.13 9.44
C CYS A 59 -16.28 -15.52 9.24
N VAL A 60 -16.63 -16.38 8.28
CA VAL A 60 -17.98 -16.99 8.19
C VAL A 60 -18.17 -18.07 9.25
N THR A 61 -17.10 -18.58 9.87
CA THR A 61 -17.15 -19.57 10.95
C THR A 61 -16.99 -19.00 12.36
N GLN A 62 -16.76 -17.69 12.52
CA GLN A 62 -16.73 -17.06 13.84
C GLN A 62 -17.47 -15.73 13.81
N GLN A 63 -18.75 -15.79 14.22
CA GLN A 63 -19.51 -14.63 14.66
C GLN A 63 -18.88 -14.12 15.98
N PRO A 64 -18.82 -12.80 16.20
CA PRO A 64 -18.12 -12.13 17.30
C PRO A 64 -18.56 -12.62 18.67
N ALA A 65 -17.65 -12.69 19.64
CA ALA A 65 -18.02 -12.89 21.04
C ALA A 65 -18.63 -11.60 21.62
N PRO A 66 -19.90 -11.61 22.07
CA PRO A 66 -20.39 -10.66 23.05
C PRO A 66 -20.12 -11.21 24.45
N ASN A 67 -19.71 -10.30 25.33
CA ASN A 67 -19.48 -10.49 26.75
C ASN A 67 -20.72 -11.09 27.46
N GLN A 68 -20.58 -12.19 28.22
CA GLN A 68 -21.35 -12.44 29.46
C GLN A 68 -20.80 -13.61 30.30
N GLU A 69 -20.57 -13.28 31.56
CA GLU A 69 -20.20 -14.07 32.73
C GLU A 69 -21.05 -15.35 32.94
N SER A 70 -20.40 -16.50 33.18
CA SER A 70 -20.91 -17.57 34.07
C SER A 70 -19.77 -18.55 34.45
N ALA A 71 -19.50 -18.63 35.75
CA ALA A 71 -18.43 -19.42 36.40
C ALA A 71 -18.71 -20.94 36.42
N PRO A 72 -17.84 -21.78 37.03
CA PRO A 72 -16.41 -21.98 36.78
C PRO A 72 -16.14 -23.44 36.33
N ARG A 73 -15.30 -23.65 35.32
CA ARG A 73 -14.74 -24.98 34.99
C ARG A 73 -13.23 -25.02 35.25
N PRO A 74 -12.70 -26.16 35.71
CA PRO A 74 -11.38 -26.26 36.31
C PRO A 74 -10.31 -25.86 35.31
N ALA A 75 -9.40 -25.01 35.76
CA ALA A 75 -8.37 -24.38 34.94
C ALA A 75 -7.44 -25.43 34.31
N PRO A 76 -7.26 -25.44 32.98
CA PRO A 76 -5.97 -25.84 32.44
C PRO A 76 -4.99 -24.70 32.78
N GLU A 77 -3.90 -25.07 33.44
CA GLU A 77 -2.83 -24.19 33.87
C GLU A 77 -2.43 -23.23 32.74
N ARG A 78 -2.70 -21.94 32.95
CA ARG A 78 -2.14 -20.90 32.10
C ARG A 78 -0.63 -20.94 32.33
N PRO A 79 0.23 -21.11 31.31
CA PRO A 79 1.63 -20.77 31.50
C PRO A 79 1.66 -19.31 31.93
N ALA A 80 2.31 -19.07 33.07
CA ALA A 80 2.43 -17.77 33.68
C ALA A 80 2.78 -16.72 32.61
N VAL A 81 2.10 -15.57 32.69
CA VAL A 81 2.52 -14.35 31.98
C VAL A 81 3.92 -14.03 32.50
N ASN A 82 4.92 -14.57 31.82
CA ASN A 82 6.27 -14.05 31.88
C ASN A 82 6.13 -12.58 31.49
N LYS A 83 6.61 -11.68 32.36
CA LYS A 83 6.78 -10.27 32.02
C LYS A 83 7.80 -10.21 30.87
N THR A 84 7.33 -10.43 29.65
CA THR A 84 8.17 -10.33 28.47
C THR A 84 8.50 -8.86 28.32
N ALA A 85 9.81 -8.56 28.35
CA ALA A 85 10.37 -7.24 28.12
C ALA A 85 9.69 -6.55 26.92
N PRO A 86 9.63 -5.20 26.88
CA PRO A 86 9.04 -4.49 25.75
C PRO A 86 9.64 -5.01 24.43
N PRO A 87 8.83 -5.18 23.37
CA PRO A 87 9.34 -5.65 22.09
C PRO A 87 10.51 -4.76 21.68
N SER A 88 11.67 -5.35 21.40
CA SER A 88 12.84 -4.61 20.95
C SER A 88 12.57 -4.06 19.56
N ILE A 89 12.08 -2.82 19.48
CA ILE A 89 11.88 -2.12 18.22
C ILE A 89 13.26 -1.79 17.67
N ARG A 90 13.68 -2.50 16.63
CA ARG A 90 14.95 -2.24 15.92
C ARG A 90 14.66 -1.37 14.71
N ILE A 91 15.04 -0.10 14.79
CA ILE A 91 14.95 0.82 13.66
C ILE A 91 15.98 0.39 12.62
N ILE A 92 15.52 -0.17 11.49
CA ILE A 92 16.40 -0.65 10.41
C ILE A 92 16.89 0.51 9.55
N LYS A 93 16.07 1.55 9.40
CA LYS A 93 16.40 2.73 8.61
C LYS A 93 15.58 3.92 9.10
N ASP A 94 16.26 4.85 9.78
CA ASP A 94 15.68 6.13 10.17
C ASP A 94 15.83 7.12 9.02
N ILE A 95 14.73 7.78 8.66
CA ILE A 95 14.68 8.85 7.65
C ILE A 95 14.42 10.22 8.26
N THR A 96 14.03 10.31 9.54
CA THR A 96 13.69 11.56 10.21
C THR A 96 14.89 12.19 10.91
N GLY A 97 15.96 11.43 11.15
CA GLY A 97 17.24 12.01 11.59
C GLY A 97 17.16 12.66 12.97
N ASN A 98 16.28 12.17 13.86
CA ASN A 98 16.18 12.64 15.26
C ASN A 98 17.44 12.36 16.12
N SER A 99 18.53 11.92 15.50
CA SER A 99 19.88 11.98 16.05
C SER A 99 20.73 12.84 15.12
N THR A 100 20.97 14.08 15.54
CA THR A 100 21.78 15.13 14.89
C THR A 100 21.31 15.58 13.50
N CYS A 101 20.36 16.51 13.50
CA CYS A 101 20.01 17.38 12.38
C CYS A 101 21.15 18.32 11.98
N VAL A 102 22.28 17.78 11.52
CA VAL A 102 23.37 18.57 10.92
C VAL A 102 23.58 18.02 9.52
N GLY A 103 22.66 18.33 8.61
CA GLY A 103 22.80 17.98 7.20
C GLY A 103 23.78 18.92 6.52
N ASP A 104 24.85 18.38 5.95
CA ASP A 104 25.76 19.14 5.09
C ASP A 104 25.07 19.42 3.74
N ILE A 105 25.53 20.42 2.99
CA ILE A 105 25.14 20.70 1.60
C ILE A 105 25.31 19.43 0.73
N GLN A 106 26.30 18.59 1.06
CA GLN A 106 26.51 17.30 0.40
C GLN A 106 25.35 16.32 0.61
N ASP A 107 24.73 16.33 1.79
CA ASP A 107 23.59 15.46 2.10
C ASP A 107 22.34 15.87 1.33
N PHE A 108 22.12 17.18 1.14
CA PHE A 108 21.06 17.66 0.26
C PHE A 108 21.27 17.19 -1.18
N THR A 109 22.50 17.31 -1.68
CA THR A 109 22.84 16.85 -3.04
C THR A 109 22.57 15.35 -3.19
N LYS A 110 22.96 14.56 -2.18
CA LYS A 110 22.71 13.12 -2.15
C LYS A 110 21.21 12.81 -2.14
N LEU A 111 20.44 13.49 -1.31
CA LEU A 111 18.98 13.33 -1.23
C LEU A 111 18.30 13.60 -2.59
N PHE A 112 18.66 14.68 -3.28
CA PHE A 112 18.10 15.00 -4.59
C PHE A 112 18.49 13.97 -5.65
N ASN A 113 19.74 13.50 -5.64
CA ASN A 113 20.20 12.47 -6.56
C ASN A 113 19.52 11.11 -6.32
N ASP A 114 19.33 10.73 -5.06
CA ASP A 114 18.64 9.49 -4.69
C ASP A 114 17.16 9.54 -5.08
N ARG A 115 16.52 10.69 -4.82
CA ARG A 115 15.13 10.95 -5.24
C ARG A 115 14.98 10.86 -6.76
N TYR A 116 15.87 11.54 -7.51
CA TYR A 116 15.86 11.51 -8.98
C TYR A 116 16.01 10.08 -9.50
N THR A 117 16.98 9.33 -8.97
CA THR A 117 17.27 7.96 -9.43
C THR A 117 16.10 7.01 -9.15
N SER A 118 15.47 7.16 -7.97
CA SER A 118 14.31 6.36 -7.58
C SER A 118 13.11 6.62 -8.49
N ILE A 119 12.76 7.89 -8.71
CA ILE A 119 11.66 8.28 -9.60
C ILE A 119 11.95 7.84 -11.04
N LYS A 120 13.18 8.08 -11.53
CA LYS A 120 13.59 7.65 -12.87
C LYS A 120 13.44 6.13 -13.03
N ARG A 121 13.83 5.33 -12.04
CA ARG A 121 13.68 3.87 -12.08
C ARG A 121 12.21 3.46 -12.16
N ILE A 122 11.33 4.12 -11.41
CA ILE A 122 9.89 3.83 -11.42
C ILE A 122 9.28 4.21 -12.78
N LEU A 123 9.61 5.39 -13.30
CA LEU A 123 9.07 5.89 -14.57
C LEU A 123 9.63 5.11 -15.78
N ALA A 124 10.88 4.68 -15.75
CA ALA A 124 11.49 3.89 -16.82
C ALA A 124 10.87 2.49 -17.01
N LYS A 125 10.20 1.94 -15.98
CA LYS A 125 9.46 0.67 -16.09
C LYS A 125 8.18 0.81 -16.93
N ARG A 126 7.68 2.03 -17.15
CA ARG A 126 6.44 2.28 -17.91
C ARG A 126 6.77 2.32 -19.40
N ARG A 127 6.06 1.51 -20.20
CA ARG A 127 6.25 1.41 -21.66
C ARG A 127 6.05 2.75 -22.38
N GLU A 128 5.17 3.61 -21.89
CA GLU A 128 4.90 4.94 -22.45
C GLU A 128 6.10 5.88 -22.35
N LEU A 129 6.94 5.69 -21.35
CA LEU A 129 8.15 6.46 -21.09
C LEU A 129 9.41 5.71 -21.54
N ALA A 130 9.26 4.67 -22.37
CA ALA A 130 10.39 4.05 -23.04
C ALA A 130 11.07 5.08 -23.97
N GLY A 131 12.39 5.23 -23.84
CA GLY A 131 13.17 6.20 -24.62
C GLY A 131 13.47 7.54 -23.92
N ILE A 132 13.40 7.60 -22.58
CA ILE A 132 13.85 8.78 -21.81
C ILE A 132 15.31 9.11 -22.13
N ILE A 133 15.56 10.35 -22.53
CA ILE A 133 16.92 10.87 -22.73
C ILE A 133 17.29 11.88 -21.64
N PRO A 134 18.59 11.96 -21.28
CA PRO A 134 19.06 13.01 -20.36
C PRO A 134 18.96 14.39 -21.02
N ILE A 135 18.75 15.42 -20.21
CA ILE A 135 18.61 16.83 -20.65
C ILE A 135 19.82 17.26 -21.50
N SER A 136 21.03 16.80 -21.17
CA SER A 136 22.25 17.09 -21.93
C SER A 136 22.20 16.61 -23.38
N LYS A 137 21.52 15.49 -23.64
CA LYS A 137 21.32 14.96 -25.00
C LYS A 137 20.08 15.56 -25.67
N ALA A 138 19.05 15.89 -24.90
CA ALA A 138 17.83 16.53 -25.42
C ALA A 138 18.10 17.84 -26.14
N LYS A 139 19.03 18.67 -25.65
CA LYS A 139 19.42 19.93 -26.30
C LYS A 139 19.93 19.78 -27.74
N LYS A 140 20.46 18.62 -28.12
CA LYS A 140 21.04 18.36 -29.44
C LYS A 140 20.04 17.76 -30.43
N VAL A 141 18.88 17.34 -29.96
CA VAL A 141 17.90 16.57 -30.74
C VAL A 141 16.78 17.51 -31.19
N ARG A 142 16.51 17.57 -32.49
CA ARG A 142 15.45 18.44 -33.09
C ARG A 142 14.09 17.75 -33.27
N ARG A 143 13.92 16.54 -32.72
CA ARG A 143 12.66 15.78 -32.76
C ARG A 143 12.00 15.80 -31.39
N GLU A 144 10.78 15.28 -31.33
CA GLU A 144 10.08 15.06 -30.07
C GLU A 144 10.90 14.16 -29.13
N VAL A 145 11.04 14.58 -27.87
CA VAL A 145 11.87 13.91 -26.88
C VAL A 145 11.13 13.78 -25.56
N LYS A 146 11.31 12.62 -24.92
CA LYS A 146 10.78 12.35 -23.59
C LYS A 146 11.90 12.52 -22.57
N LEU A 147 11.64 13.31 -21.53
CA LEU A 147 12.60 13.60 -20.47
C LEU A 147 11.96 13.40 -19.09
N VAL A 148 12.78 13.04 -18.12
CA VAL A 148 12.39 12.96 -16.70
C VAL A 148 13.32 13.88 -15.93
N GLY A 149 12.75 14.75 -15.12
CA GLY A 149 13.47 15.72 -14.31
C GLY A 149 12.71 16.07 -13.04
N ILE A 150 13.41 16.73 -12.11
CA ILE A 150 12.81 17.34 -10.92
C ILE A 150 12.48 18.79 -11.27
N LEU A 151 11.25 19.22 -10.99
CA LEU A 151 10.81 20.60 -11.20
C LEU A 151 11.27 21.47 -10.05
N ASN A 152 11.82 22.65 -10.36
CA ASN A 152 12.20 23.64 -9.35
C ASN A 152 11.07 24.63 -9.07
N GLU A 153 10.44 25.12 -10.14
CA GLU A 153 9.36 26.10 -10.06
C GLU A 153 8.39 25.83 -11.22
N THR A 154 7.09 25.98 -10.96
CA THR A 154 6.04 25.90 -11.98
C THR A 154 5.46 27.28 -12.17
N ARG A 155 5.46 27.77 -13.42
CA ARG A 155 4.81 29.04 -13.79
C ARG A 155 3.71 28.75 -14.79
N THR A 156 2.49 29.12 -14.45
CA THR A 156 1.34 28.99 -15.35
C THR A 156 1.28 30.21 -16.26
N THR A 157 1.34 29.98 -17.56
CA THR A 157 1.15 31.04 -18.57
C THR A 157 -0.20 30.85 -19.25
N LYS A 158 -0.61 31.78 -20.13
CA LYS A 158 -1.90 31.71 -20.85
C LYS A 158 -2.10 30.40 -21.65
N ASN A 159 -1.02 29.68 -21.95
CA ASN A 159 -1.05 28.49 -22.79
C ASN A 159 -0.82 27.17 -22.03
N GLY A 160 -0.85 27.20 -20.68
CA GLY A 160 -0.67 25.99 -19.87
C GLY A 160 0.69 25.34 -20.10
#